data_AF-A0A2N5UVY2-F1
#
_entry.id   AF-A0A2N5UVY2-F1
#
_cell.length_a   1.000
_cell.length_b   1.000
_cell.length_c   1.000
_cell.angle_alpha   90.00
_cell.angle_beta   90.00
_cell.angle_gamma   90.00
#
_symmetry.space_group_name_H-M   'P 1'
#
loop_
_entity.id
_entity.type
_entity.pdbx_description
1 polymer ?
#
loop_
_entity_poly.entity_id
_entity_poly.type
_entity_poly.pdbx_seq_one_letter_code
_entity_poly.pdbx_strand_id
1 'polypeptide(L)'
;MFDQPTGQAGLFDQSTGQSGLFDQSTGQSGLFDQSTGQSGLFEQSTCQAGLFDQSTGQAGLFDQSTGQAGLFDQSTGQAGLFDQSTGQAGLFDQSTGQAGLFDQSTG
;
A
#
# COMPACT_ATOMS: atom_id res chain seq x y z
N MET A 1 12.85 -1.72 9.22
CA MET A 1 12.05 -0.90 10.16
C MET A 1 10.65 -1.49 10.15
N PHE A 2 9.97 -1.52 11.29
CA PHE A 2 8.60 -2.01 11.40
C PHE A 2 7.74 -0.87 11.94
N ASP A 3 6.70 -0.49 11.21
CA ASP A 3 5.67 0.44 11.67
C ASP A 3 4.29 -0.23 11.62
N GLN A 4 3.41 0.15 12.55
CA GLN A 4 2.06 -0.43 12.64
C GLN A 4 1.08 0.50 13.36
N PRO A 5 0.64 1.60 12.75
CA PRO A 5 -0.37 2.44 13.35
C PRO A 5 -1.78 1.87 13.18
N THR A 6 -2.59 2.12 14.21
CA THR A 6 -3.99 1.69 14.23
C THR A 6 -4.88 2.83 14.73
N GLY A 7 -6.02 3.04 14.09
CA GLY A 7 -6.88 4.18 14.39
C GLY A 7 -8.35 4.00 14.02
N GLN A 8 -9.22 4.78 14.66
CA GLN A 8 -10.66 4.79 14.38
C GLN A 8 -11.06 5.82 13.32
N ALA A 9 -10.40 6.97 13.25
CA ALA A 9 -10.74 8.01 12.28
C ALA A 9 -9.52 8.85 11.91
N GLY A 10 -9.33 9.10 10.62
CA GLY A 10 -8.34 10.05 10.10
C GLY A 10 -6.90 9.67 10.46
N LEU A 11 -6.46 8.50 10.02
CA LEU A 11 -5.10 8.03 10.22
C LEU A 11 -4.23 8.42 9.01
N PHE A 12 -3.06 8.99 9.31
CA PHE A 12 -2.01 9.25 8.34
C PHE A 12 -0.77 8.49 8.81
N ASP A 13 -0.27 7.59 7.99
CA ASP A 13 1.00 6.92 8.20
C ASP A 13 2.00 7.25 7.10
N GLN A 14 3.26 7.29 7.47
CA GLN A 14 4.35 7.50 6.54
C GLN A 14 5.61 6.80 7.02
N SER A 15 6.07 5.81 6.27
CA SER A 15 7.32 5.12 6.54
C SER A 15 8.36 5.30 5.43
N THR A 16 9.62 5.42 5.83
CA THR A 16 10.74 5.52 4.88
C THR A 16 11.92 4.67 5.33
N GLY A 17 12.51 3.93 4.40
CA GLY A 17 13.59 2.99 4.73
C GLY A 17 14.54 2.70 3.57
N GLN A 18 15.79 2.33 3.91
CA GLN A 18 16.78 1.91 2.90
C GLN A 18 16.82 0.40 2.67
N SER A 19 16.51 -0.41 3.68
CA SER A 19 16.49 -1.87 3.52
C SER A 19 15.52 -2.49 4.52
N GLY A 20 14.71 -3.46 4.06
CA GLY A 20 13.84 -4.26 4.90
C GLY A 20 12.83 -3.39 5.67
N LEU A 21 11.98 -2.69 4.92
CA LEU A 21 10.85 -1.94 5.47
C LEU A 21 9.62 -2.84 5.46
N PHE A 22 8.94 -2.90 6.60
CA PHE A 22 7.67 -3.57 6.75
C PHE A 22 6.70 -2.59 7.40
N ASP A 23 5.63 -2.25 6.71
CA ASP A 23 4.63 -1.29 7.16
C ASP A 23 3.23 -1.92 7.16
N GLN A 24 2.43 -1.60 8.18
CA GLN A 24 1.09 -2.12 8.38
C GLN A 24 0.15 -1.09 9.00
N SER A 25 -0.63 -0.40 8.16
CA SER A 25 -1.66 0.50 8.65
C SER A 25 -3.05 -0.13 8.73
N THR A 26 -3.77 0.14 9.82
CA THR A 26 -5.19 -0.24 9.93
C THR A 26 -6.08 0.88 10.45
N GLY A 27 -7.09 1.24 9.66
CA GLY A 27 -8.08 2.27 9.97
C GLY A 27 -9.53 1.77 9.92
N GLN A 28 -10.45 2.47 10.60
CA GLN A 28 -11.89 2.29 10.38
C GLN A 28 -12.45 3.31 9.37
N SER A 29 -12.04 4.58 9.46
CA SER A 29 -12.47 5.61 8.51
C SER A 29 -11.33 6.57 8.19
N GLY A 30 -11.06 6.77 6.89
CA GLY A 30 -10.02 7.65 6.38
C GLY A 30 -8.63 7.19 6.81
N LEU A 31 -8.01 6.37 5.98
CA LEU A 31 -6.60 6.00 6.09
C LEU A 31 -5.86 6.54 4.87
N PHE A 32 -4.74 7.21 5.13
CA PHE A 32 -3.75 7.60 4.14
C PHE A 32 -2.43 6.96 4.55
N ASP A 33 -1.95 6.00 3.76
CA ASP A 33 -0.67 5.33 3.99
C ASP A 33 0.32 5.67 2.86
N GLN A 34 1.59 5.81 3.23
CA GLN A 34 2.69 6.12 2.31
C GLN A 34 4.00 5.47 2.75
N SER A 35 4.39 4.40 2.07
CA SER A 35 5.70 3.80 2.26
C SER A 35 6.68 4.08 1.12
N THR A 36 7.93 4.38 1.47
CA THR A 36 9.03 4.51 0.48
C THR A 36 10.28 3.72 0.89
N GLY A 37 10.73 2.85 0.00
CA GLY A 37 11.83 1.92 0.24
C GLY A 37 12.84 1.83 -0.91
N GLN A 38 14.11 1.55 -0.58
CA GLN A 38 15.13 1.24 -1.61
C GLN A 38 15.24 -0.27 -1.87
N SER A 39 15.13 -1.13 -0.85
CA SER A 39 15.25 -2.58 -1.05
C SER A 39 14.41 -3.36 -0.04
N GLY A 40 13.53 -4.22 -0.52
CA GLY A 40 12.63 -5.04 0.30
C GLY A 40 11.65 -4.17 1.07
N LEU A 41 10.60 -3.71 0.39
CA LEU A 41 9.46 -3.02 0.96
C LEU A 41 8.26 -3.96 0.96
N PHE A 42 7.65 -4.11 2.13
CA PHE A 42 6.40 -4.83 2.33
C PHE A 42 5.43 -3.89 3.01
N GLU A 43 4.32 -3.59 2.36
CA GLU A 43 3.28 -2.71 2.85
C GLU A 43 1.95 -3.45 2.89
N GLN A 44 1.15 -3.14 3.89
CA GLN A 44 -0.20 -3.67 4.00
C GLN A 44 -1.11 -2.65 4.66
N SER A 45 -2.03 -2.08 3.87
CA SER A 45 -3.02 -1.13 4.36
C SER A 45 -4.40 -1.74 4.40
N THR A 46 -5.13 -1.50 5.48
CA THR A 46 -6.54 -1.91 5.60
C THR A 46 -7.41 -0.81 6.17
N CYS A 47 -8.48 -0.45 5.45
CA CYS A 47 -9.49 0.49 5.95
C CYS A 47 -10.91 0.03 5.62
N GLN A 48 -11.89 0.32 6.47
CA GLN A 48 -13.29 0.06 6.12
C GLN A 48 -13.84 1.14 5.16
N ALA A 49 -13.62 2.41 5.46
CA ALA A 49 -14.17 3.51 4.68
C ALA A 49 -13.12 4.57 4.34
N GLY A 50 -12.66 4.59 3.09
CA GLY A 50 -11.66 5.51 2.56
C GLY A 50 -10.25 5.04 2.87
N LEU A 51 -9.61 4.39 1.91
CA LEU A 51 -8.18 4.10 1.89
C LEU A 51 -7.55 4.80 0.68
N PHE A 52 -6.51 5.57 0.95
CA PHE A 52 -5.51 5.99 -0.03
C PHE A 52 -4.19 5.35 0.37
N ASP A 53 -3.66 4.47 -0.46
CA ASP A 53 -2.36 3.84 -0.27
C ASP A 53 -1.42 4.25 -1.41
N GLN A 54 -0.16 4.48 -1.06
CA GLN A 54 0.87 4.78 -2.04
C GLN A 54 2.23 4.21 -1.61
N SER A 55 2.67 3.22 -2.37
CA SER A 55 3.91 2.52 -2.13
C SER A 55 4.95 2.83 -3.22
N THR A 56 6.20 3.05 -2.83
CA THR A 56 7.30 3.29 -3.78
C THR A 56 8.57 2.54 -3.42
N GLY A 57 9.08 1.73 -4.34
CA GLY A 57 10.20 0.82 -4.14
C GLY A 57 11.19 0.80 -5.31
N GLN A 58 12.48 0.63 -5.03
CA GLN A 58 13.46 0.36 -6.10
C GLN A 58 13.60 -1.15 -6.37
N ALA A 59 13.82 -1.97 -5.35
CA ALA A 59 13.97 -3.42 -5.51
C ALA A 59 13.13 -4.20 -4.51
N GLY A 60 12.28 -5.11 -4.99
CA GLY A 60 11.39 -5.95 -4.19
C GLY A 60 10.37 -5.12 -3.43
N LEU A 61 9.28 -4.77 -4.10
CA LEU A 61 8.11 -4.14 -3.50
C LEU A 61 6.94 -5.13 -3.49
N PHE A 62 6.32 -5.28 -2.33
CA PHE A 62 5.10 -6.03 -2.12
C PHE A 62 4.10 -5.11 -1.44
N ASP A 63 3.02 -4.80 -2.14
CA ASP A 63 1.94 -3.94 -1.68
C ASP A 63 0.64 -4.72 -1.58
N GLN A 64 -0.12 -4.45 -0.54
CA GLN A 64 -1.43 -5.02 -0.31
C GLN A 64 -2.38 -4.00 0.32
N SER A 65 -3.27 -3.46 -0.50
CA SER A 65 -4.36 -2.63 -0.04
C SER A 65 -5.68 -3.37 0.07
N THR A 66 -6.40 -3.15 1.17
CA THR A 66 -7.77 -3.63 1.34
C THR A 66 -8.71 -2.53 1.85
N GLY A 67 -9.75 -2.21 1.07
CA GLY A 67 -10.71 -1.15 1.38
C GLY A 67 -12.16 -1.53 1.10
N GLN A 68 -13.10 -1.41 2.04
CA GLN A 68 -14.51 -1.74 1.71
C GLN A 68 -15.19 -0.66 0.86
N ALA A 69 -15.09 0.61 1.25
CA ALA A 69 -15.70 1.72 0.54
C ALA A 69 -14.68 2.82 0.24
N GLY A 70 -14.37 3.03 -1.03
CA GLY A 70 -13.37 3.98 -1.53
C GLY A 70 -11.97 3.47 -1.25
N LEU A 71 -11.37 2.82 -2.25
CA LEU A 71 -9.96 2.42 -2.25
C LEU A 71 -9.27 3.08 -3.45
N PHE A 72 -8.20 3.81 -3.17
CA PHE A 72 -7.26 4.30 -4.14
C PHE A 72 -5.89 3.75 -3.79
N ASP A 73 -5.31 2.97 -4.68
CA ASP A 73 -4.03 2.30 -4.48
C ASP A 73 -3.06 2.67 -5.62
N GLN A 74 -1.81 2.95 -5.24
CA GLN A 74 -0.76 3.34 -6.16
C GLN A 74 0.58 2.73 -5.77
N SER A 75 0.96 1.71 -6.53
CA SER A 75 2.25 1.05 -6.41
C SER A 75 3.24 1.47 -7.50
N THR A 76 4.46 1.83 -7.12
CA THR A 76 5.56 2.07 -8.07
C THR A 76 6.83 1.32 -7.68
N GLY A 77 7.29 0.43 -8.57
CA GLY A 77 8.49 -0.39 -8.39
C GLY A 77 9.47 -0.31 -9.57
N GLN A 78 10.79 -0.38 -9.34
CA GLN A 78 11.72 -0.60 -10.46
C GLN A 78 11.93 -2.10 -10.76
N ALA A 79 12.29 -2.91 -9.76
CA ALA A 79 12.57 -4.33 -9.95
C ALA A 79 11.79 -5.20 -8.94
N GLY A 80 10.92 -6.07 -9.44
CA GLY A 80 10.10 -6.96 -8.61
C GLY A 80 9.03 -6.18 -7.86
N LEU A 81 7.93 -5.87 -8.54
CA LEU A 81 6.72 -5.29 -8.00
C LEU A 81 5.62 -6.35 -7.95
N PHE A 82 5.07 -6.56 -6.76
CA PHE A 82 3.86 -7.32 -6.53
C PHE A 82 2.85 -6.43 -5.84
N ASP A 83 1.72 -6.21 -6.47
CA ASP A 83 0.67 -5.33 -6.00
C ASP A 83 -0.66 -6.08 -6.00
N GLN A 84 -1.39 -5.95 -4.90
CA GLN A 84 -2.73 -6.52 -4.74
C GLN A 84 -3.65 -5.55 -4.05
N SER A 85 -4.68 -5.17 -4.78
CA SER A 85 -5.66 -4.23 -4.32
C SER A 85 -7.04 -4.88 -4.26
N THR A 86 -7.69 -4.86 -3.09
CA THR A 86 -9.02 -5.46 -2.90
C THR A 86 -9.99 -4.44 -2.35
N GLY A 87 -11.09 -4.20 -3.08
CA GLY A 87 -12.20 -3.42 -2.55
C GLY A 87 -13.59 -3.90 -2.93
N GLN A 88 -14.64 -3.29 -2.35
CA GLN A 88 -16.03 -3.62 -2.67
C GLN A 88 -16.77 -2.49 -3.40
N ALA A 89 -16.44 -1.24 -3.12
CA ALA A 89 -17.07 -0.09 -3.75
C ALA A 89 -16.05 1.01 -4.02
N GLY A 90 -15.90 1.42 -5.28
CA GLY A 90 -14.99 2.50 -5.66
C GLY A 90 -13.52 2.12 -5.50
N LEU A 91 -13.11 1.07 -6.20
CA LEU A 91 -11.71 0.67 -6.34
C LEU A 91 -11.06 1.41 -7.51
N PHE A 92 -9.91 2.01 -7.24
CA PHE A 92 -8.97 2.49 -8.23
C PHE A 92 -7.59 1.97 -7.86
N ASP A 93 -6.98 1.24 -8.78
CA ASP A 93 -5.70 0.58 -8.60
C ASP A 93 -4.79 0.96 -9.77
N GLN A 94 -3.57 1.38 -9.46
CA GLN A 94 -2.54 1.70 -10.44
C GLN A 94 -1.17 1.20 -10.00
N SER A 95 -0.67 0.26 -10.80
CA SER A 95 0.62 -0.35 -10.58
C SER A 95 1.61 -0.05 -11.72
N THR A 96 2.80 0.45 -11.39
CA THR A 96 3.85 0.79 -12.36
C THR A 96 5.17 0.11 -12.03
N GLY A 97 5.64 -0.77 -12.93
CA GLY A 97 6.87 -1.54 -12.77
C GLY A 97 7.80 -1.46 -13.99
N GLN A 98 9.13 -1.39 -13.80
CA GLN A 98 10.09 -1.53 -14.92
C GLN A 98 10.44 -2.99 -15.23
N ALA A 99 10.63 -3.83 -14.23
CA ALA A 99 10.97 -5.24 -14.39
C ALA A 99 10.25 -6.12 -13.36
N GLY A 100 9.51 -7.12 -13.84
CA GLY A 100 8.75 -8.05 -12.99
C GLY A 100 7.62 -7.35 -12.25
N LEU A 101 6.54 -7.04 -12.97
CA LEU A 101 5.29 -6.51 -12.44
C LEU A 101 4.26 -7.62 -12.33
N PHE A 102 3.68 -7.77 -11.15
CA PHE A 102 2.43 -8.47 -10.92
C PHE A 102 1.47 -7.51 -10.24
N ASP A 103 0.30 -7.34 -10.84
CA ASP A 103 -0.77 -6.45 -10.38
C ASP A 103 -2.06 -7.27 -10.39
N GLN A 104 -2.76 -7.27 -9.26
CA GLN A 104 -4.07 -7.87 -9.12
C GLN A 104 -5.03 -6.99 -8.32
N SER A 105 -5.89 -6.28 -9.05
CA SER A 105 -7.07 -5.62 -8.49
C SER A 105 -8.29 -6.57 -8.41
N THR A 106 -9.04 -6.55 -7.29
CA THR A 106 -10.32 -7.26 -7.12
C THR A 106 -11.37 -6.33 -6.51
N GLY A 107 -12.51 -6.17 -7.18
CA GLY A 107 -13.61 -5.25 -6.84
C GLY A 107 -14.94 -5.93 -6.53
#